data_AF-A0A931Z5U3-F1
#
_entry.id   AF-A0A931Z5U3-F1
#
_cell.length_a   1.000
_cell.length_b   1.000
_cell.length_c   1.000
_cell.angle_alpha   90.00
_cell.angle_beta   90.00
_cell.angle_gamma   90.00
#
_symmetry.space_group_name_H-M   'P 1'
#
loop_
_entity.id
_entity.type
_entity.pdbx_description
1 polymer ?
#
loop_
_entity_poly.entity_id
_entity_poly.type
_entity_poly.pdbx_seq_one_letter_code
_entity_poly.pdbx_strand_id
1 'polypeptide(L)'
;MKKFLTVLASCLRFAGLVVCLPATLLLSACGKTDKSAADKAGGKFETVEQRASYGIGYNVGSSVARQRGLTLDQAAFQAGFADALAKAKPRVEESVLREAFQTVDQRAAALVAEDAK
;
A
#
# COMPACT_ATOMS: atom_id res chain seq x y z
N MET A 1 -25.53 7.95 26.56
CA MET A 1 -24.61 7.00 27.25
C MET A 1 -25.19 5.58 27.28
N LYS A 2 -25.42 4.94 26.12
CA LYS A 2 -26.10 3.63 26.00
C LYS A 2 -25.44 2.66 25.00
N LYS A 3 -24.25 3.01 24.49
CA LYS A 3 -23.53 2.24 23.45
C LYS A 3 -22.31 1.46 23.98
N PHE A 4 -21.96 1.59 25.26
CA PHE A 4 -20.83 0.89 25.88
C PHE A 4 -21.17 -0.49 26.46
N LEU A 5 -22.46 -0.84 26.55
CA LEU A 5 -22.88 -2.09 27.21
C LEU A 5 -22.84 -3.32 26.29
N THR A 6 -22.69 -3.14 24.96
CA THR A 6 -22.75 -4.25 23.99
C THR A 6 -21.39 -4.93 23.75
N VAL A 7 -20.27 -4.31 24.14
CA VAL A 7 -18.92 -4.89 23.92
C VAL A 7 -18.60 -5.98 24.95
N LEU A 8 -19.22 -5.96 26.13
CA LEU A 8 -18.92 -6.91 27.22
C LEU A 8 -19.59 -8.29 27.07
N ALA A 9 -20.57 -8.45 26.16
CA ALA A 9 -21.38 -9.66 26.04
C ALA A 9 -20.88 -10.71 25.03
N SER A 10 -19.78 -10.44 24.30
CA SER A 10 -19.26 -11.38 23.29
C SER A 10 -18.17 -12.34 23.83
N CYS A 11 -17.66 -12.12 25.05
CA CYS A 11 -16.65 -13.00 25.66
C CYS A 11 -17.21 -14.28 26.29
N LEU A 12 -18.54 -14.46 26.38
CA LEU A 12 -19.14 -15.59 27.10
C LEU A 12 -19.64 -16.72 26.18
N ARG A 13 -18.81 -17.11 25.19
CA ARG A 13 -19.02 -18.35 24.40
C ARG A 13 -17.80 -19.27 24.38
N PHE A 14 -16.88 -19.11 25.33
CA PHE A 14 -15.68 -19.94 25.46
C PHE A 14 -15.56 -20.49 26.89
N ALA A 15 -16.52 -21.33 27.30
CA ALA A 15 -16.41 -22.20 28.47
C ALA A 15 -17.60 -23.17 28.44
N GLY A 16 -17.49 -24.48 28.33
CA GLY A 16 -16.36 -25.38 28.13
C GLY A 16 -16.95 -26.78 27.99
N LEU A 17 -16.27 -27.68 27.27
CA LEU A 17 -16.50 -29.12 27.41
C LEU A 17 -15.24 -29.88 26.97
N VAL A 18 -14.59 -30.50 27.95
CA VAL A 18 -14.03 -31.87 27.90
C VAL A 18 -12.60 -32.08 27.37
N VAL A 19 -11.75 -32.33 28.39
CA VAL A 19 -10.82 -33.46 28.56
C VAL A 19 -9.35 -33.26 28.22
N CYS A 20 -8.55 -33.64 29.21
CA CYS A 20 -7.11 -33.54 29.34
C CYS A 20 -6.50 -34.96 29.37
N LEU A 21 -5.31 -35.08 28.76
CA LEU A 21 -4.28 -36.16 28.82
C LEU A 21 -4.49 -37.49 28.05
N PRO A 22 -3.41 -38.21 27.64
CA PRO A 22 -1.99 -37.82 27.49
C PRO A 22 -1.29 -38.33 26.19
N ALA A 23 -0.06 -37.84 25.96
CA ALA A 23 1.04 -38.47 25.21
C ALA A 23 0.80 -38.96 23.78
N THR A 24 1.31 -38.23 22.79
CA THR A 24 2.32 -38.75 21.83
C THR A 24 2.73 -37.69 20.81
N LEU A 25 4.02 -37.74 20.47
CA LEU A 25 4.67 -37.21 19.26
C LEU A 25 5.02 -35.71 19.24
N LEU A 26 6.21 -35.46 19.78
CA LEU A 26 7.22 -34.67 19.08
C LEU A 26 7.28 -35.12 17.61
N LEU A 27 6.62 -34.39 16.70
CA LEU A 27 6.94 -34.45 15.28
C LEU A 27 7.46 -33.09 14.85
N SER A 28 8.79 -33.02 14.88
CA SER A 28 9.59 -32.12 14.07
C SER A 28 9.12 -32.21 12.61
N ALA A 29 8.21 -31.32 12.23
CA ALA A 29 8.11 -30.90 10.84
C ALA A 29 9.11 -29.76 10.65
N CYS A 30 10.39 -30.14 10.59
CA CYS A 30 11.36 -29.48 9.73
C CYS A 30 10.83 -29.60 8.29
N GLY A 31 9.81 -28.81 7.96
CA GLY A 31 9.56 -28.42 6.60
C GLY A 31 10.74 -27.56 6.24
N LYS A 32 11.71 -28.15 5.51
CA LYS A 32 12.64 -27.39 4.70
C LYS A 32 11.84 -26.24 4.12
N THR A 33 12.14 -25.03 4.57
CA THR A 33 11.70 -23.84 3.85
C THR A 33 12.52 -23.93 2.59
N ASP A 34 11.99 -24.69 1.63
CA ASP A 34 12.50 -24.74 0.28
C ASP A 34 12.62 -23.29 -0.13
N LYS A 35 13.88 -22.86 -0.25
CA LYS A 35 14.24 -21.76 -1.13
C LYS A 35 13.75 -22.12 -2.54
N SER A 36 12.45 -22.11 -2.81
CA SER A 36 11.91 -22.09 -4.17
C SER A 36 10.39 -21.91 -4.21
N ALA A 37 9.92 -20.79 -3.67
CA ALA A 37 8.75 -20.08 -4.22
C ALA A 37 8.96 -18.55 -4.26
N ALA A 38 10.16 -18.08 -3.91
CA ALA A 38 10.53 -16.67 -3.97
C ALA A 38 11.22 -16.28 -5.30
N ASP A 39 11.69 -17.27 -6.08
CA ASP A 39 12.52 -17.05 -7.27
C ASP A 39 11.68 -16.73 -8.54
N LYS A 40 10.40 -17.11 -8.59
CA LYS A 40 9.48 -16.70 -9.68
C LYS A 40 8.68 -15.43 -9.40
N ALA A 41 8.83 -14.81 -8.23
CA ALA A 41 8.02 -13.67 -7.81
C ALA A 41 8.81 -12.35 -7.69
N GLY A 42 10.14 -12.39 -7.87
CA GLY A 42 11.03 -11.24 -7.64
C GLY A 42 11.46 -10.45 -8.86
N GLY A 43 11.15 -10.89 -10.09
CA GLY A 43 11.61 -10.21 -11.31
C GLY A 43 13.12 -9.88 -11.29
N LYS A 44 13.53 -8.75 -11.89
CA LYS A 44 14.91 -8.25 -11.88
C LYS A 44 15.36 -7.68 -10.50
N PHE A 45 14.59 -7.91 -9.43
CA PHE A 45 14.83 -7.34 -8.11
C PHE A 45 15.30 -8.44 -7.15
N GLU A 46 16.61 -8.48 -6.95
CA GLU A 46 17.33 -9.55 -6.25
C GLU A 46 17.19 -9.44 -4.73
N THR A 47 17.18 -8.22 -4.19
CA THR A 47 17.11 -7.95 -2.75
C THR A 47 15.68 -7.71 -2.26
N VAL A 48 15.46 -7.90 -0.95
CA VAL A 48 14.16 -7.63 -0.30
C VAL A 48 13.82 -6.15 -0.42
N GLU A 49 14.82 -5.30 -0.26
CA GLU A 49 14.72 -3.84 -0.33
C GLU A 49 14.33 -3.37 -1.73
N GLN A 50 14.90 -3.98 -2.78
CA GLN A 50 14.53 -3.70 -4.17
C GLN A 50 13.07 -4.08 -4.45
N ARG A 51 12.62 -5.26 -4.00
CA ARG A 51 11.22 -5.70 -4.18
C ARG A 51 10.24 -4.83 -3.40
N ALA A 52 10.57 -4.45 -2.17
CA ALA A 52 9.76 -3.53 -1.38
C ALA A 52 9.63 -2.16 -2.05
N SER A 53 10.76 -1.60 -2.53
CA SER A 53 10.79 -0.31 -3.22
C SER A 53 9.99 -0.34 -4.52
N TYR A 54 10.13 -1.40 -5.30
CA TYR A 54 9.31 -1.63 -6.50
C TYR A 54 7.81 -1.68 -6.16
N GLY A 55 7.43 -2.42 -5.11
CA GLY A 55 6.04 -2.52 -4.67
C GLY A 55 5.45 -1.17 -4.27
N ILE A 56 6.20 -0.33 -3.56
CA ILE A 56 5.77 1.04 -3.21
C ILE A 56 5.52 1.85 -4.48
N GLY A 57 6.48 1.88 -5.41
CA GLY A 57 6.36 2.61 -6.67
C GLY A 57 5.19 2.11 -7.52
N TYR A 58 5.00 0.80 -7.61
CA TYR A 58 3.89 0.18 -8.34
C TYR A 58 2.52 0.56 -7.76
N ASN A 59 2.38 0.56 -6.43
CA ASN A 59 1.14 0.94 -5.76
C ASN A 59 0.79 2.42 -5.97
N VAL A 60 1.79 3.31 -5.86
CA VAL A 60 1.61 4.74 -6.13
C VAL A 60 1.24 4.96 -7.60
N GLY A 61 2.03 4.41 -8.53
CA GLY A 61 1.79 4.53 -9.96
C GLY A 61 0.43 3.96 -10.39
N SER A 62 0.03 2.82 -9.84
CA SER A 62 -1.29 2.22 -10.10
C SER A 62 -2.44 3.10 -9.60
N SER A 63 -2.23 3.80 -8.48
CA SER A 63 -3.23 4.73 -7.95
C SER A 63 -3.40 5.94 -8.85
N VAL A 64 -2.29 6.49 -9.36
CA VAL A 64 -2.30 7.59 -10.32
C VAL A 64 -2.91 7.16 -11.67
N ALA A 65 -2.54 6.00 -12.20
CA ALA A 65 -3.04 5.51 -13.49
C ALA A 65 -4.56 5.28 -13.50
N ARG A 66 -5.18 5.06 -12.33
CA ARG A 66 -6.64 4.96 -12.18
C ARG A 66 -7.33 6.32 -12.09
N GLN A 67 -6.62 7.39 -11.78
CA GLN A 67 -7.19 8.73 -11.71
C GLN A 67 -7.45 9.24 -13.13
N ARG A 68 -8.71 9.58 -13.40
CA ARG A 68 -9.13 10.15 -14.68
C ARG A 68 -8.78 11.63 -14.70
N GLY A 69 -8.27 12.12 -15.83
CA GLY A 69 -7.95 13.54 -16.00
C GLY A 69 -6.59 14.00 -15.47
N LEU A 70 -5.80 13.11 -14.88
CA LEU A 70 -4.42 13.38 -14.49
C LEU A 70 -3.46 12.69 -15.48
N THR A 71 -2.64 13.48 -16.18
CA THR A 71 -1.52 12.95 -16.95
C THR A 71 -0.23 13.19 -16.16
N LEU A 72 0.43 12.11 -15.77
CA LEU A 72 1.68 12.18 -15.02
C LEU A 72 2.86 12.21 -15.99
N ASP A 73 3.69 13.25 -15.89
CA ASP A 73 5.01 13.27 -16.53
C ASP A 73 5.99 12.44 -15.71
N GLN A 74 6.43 11.30 -16.27
CA GLN A 74 7.25 10.34 -15.54
C GLN A 74 8.61 10.90 -15.15
N ALA A 75 9.24 11.72 -16.01
CA ALA A 75 10.56 12.27 -15.75
C ALA A 75 10.51 13.32 -14.63
N ALA A 76 9.53 14.22 -14.66
CA ALA A 76 9.30 15.23 -13.64
C ALA A 76 8.92 14.60 -12.29
N PHE A 77 8.05 13.57 -12.31
CA PHE A 77 7.70 12.83 -11.11
C PHE A 77 8.91 12.14 -10.47
N GLN A 78 9.73 11.46 -11.27
CA GLN A 78 10.95 10.82 -10.77
C GLN A 78 11.97 11.83 -10.24
N ALA A 79 12.11 13.00 -10.89
CA ALA A 79 12.97 14.06 -10.41
C ALA A 79 12.52 14.61 -9.06
N GLY A 80 11.22 14.91 -8.90
CA GLY A 80 10.66 15.36 -7.62
C GLY A 80 10.76 14.30 -6.51
N PHE A 81 10.51 13.03 -6.84
CA PHE A 81 10.66 11.91 -5.91
C PHE A 81 12.12 11.75 -5.44
N ALA A 82 13.08 11.82 -6.37
CA ALA A 82 14.50 11.75 -6.05
C ALA A 82 14.96 12.93 -5.18
N ASP A 83 14.53 14.15 -5.52
CA ASP A 83 14.84 15.36 -4.75
C ASP A 83 14.30 15.26 -3.32
N ALA A 84 13.07 14.77 -3.15
CA ALA A 84 12.46 14.56 -1.84
C ALA A 84 13.23 13.53 -0.99
N LEU A 85 13.62 12.39 -1.57
CA LEU A 85 14.45 11.39 -0.88
C LEU A 85 15.82 11.93 -0.48
N ALA A 86 16.41 12.79 -1.32
CA ALA A 86 17.66 13.47 -1.05
C ALA A 86 17.52 14.63 -0.05
N LYS A 87 16.30 14.98 0.37
CA LYS A 87 15.98 16.17 1.19
C LYS A 87 16.49 17.47 0.55
N ALA A 88 16.50 17.51 -0.79
CA ALA A 88 16.89 18.69 -1.53
C ALA A 88 15.80 19.77 -1.46
N LYS A 89 16.21 21.03 -1.69
CA LYS A 89 15.24 22.11 -1.88
C LYS A 89 14.47 21.86 -3.20
N PRO A 90 13.14 22.05 -3.24
CA PRO A 90 12.38 21.96 -4.48
C PRO A 90 12.97 22.85 -5.57
N ARG A 91 13.08 22.32 -6.79
CA ARG A 91 13.56 23.07 -7.96
C ARG A 91 12.51 24.04 -8.52
N VAL A 92 11.26 23.87 -8.12
CA VAL A 92 10.12 24.69 -8.52
C VAL A 92 9.62 25.44 -7.28
N GLU A 93 9.33 26.72 -7.46
CA GLU A 93 8.77 27.56 -6.39
C GLU A 93 7.40 27.04 -5.95
N GLU A 94 7.13 27.14 -4.64
CA GLU A 94 5.91 26.62 -4.02
C GLU A 94 4.63 27.23 -4.62
N SER A 95 4.66 28.52 -4.95
CA SER A 95 3.52 29.20 -5.59
C SER A 95 3.16 28.57 -6.94
N VAL A 96 4.17 28.23 -7.74
CA VAL A 96 4.01 27.62 -9.07
C VAL A 96 3.50 26.19 -8.94
N LEU A 97 3.98 25.43 -7.95
CA LEU A 97 3.46 24.09 -7.66
C LEU A 97 1.98 24.13 -7.28
N ARG A 98 1.58 25.05 -6.39
CA ARG A 98 0.18 25.20 -5.99
C ARG A 98 -0.73 25.56 -7.17
N GLU A 99 -0.31 26.50 -8.02
CA GLU A 99 -1.07 26.89 -9.21
C GLU A 99 -1.23 25.72 -10.19
N ALA A 100 -0.17 24.93 -10.39
CA ALA A 100 -0.21 23.75 -11.23
C ALA A 100 -1.21 22.71 -10.71
N PHE A 101 -1.19 22.42 -9.40
CA PHE A 101 -2.15 21.48 -8.79
C PHE A 101 -3.59 21.96 -8.94
N GLN A 102 -3.87 23.23 -8.64
CA GLN A 102 -5.21 23.81 -8.81
C GLN A 102 -5.71 23.68 -10.24
N THR A 103 -4.85 23.94 -11.22
CA THR A 103 -5.19 23.82 -12.64
C THR A 103 -5.54 22.39 -13.02
N VAL A 104 -4.77 21.41 -12.52
CA VAL A 104 -5.02 19.99 -12.77
C VAL A 104 -6.30 19.52 -12.09
N ASP A 105 -6.54 19.91 -10.85
CA ASP A 105 -7.74 19.54 -10.08
C ASP A 105 -9.01 20.06 -10.77
N GLN A 106 -8.99 21.31 -11.26
CA GLN A 106 -10.10 21.89 -12.00
C GLN A 106 -10.42 21.11 -13.28
N ARG A 107 -9.39 20.69 -14.01
CA ARG A 107 -9.55 19.87 -15.24
C ARG A 107 -10.10 18.49 -14.92
N ALA A 108 -9.59 17.84 -13.88
CA ALA A 108 -10.09 16.53 -13.44
C ALA A 108 -11.56 16.61 -13.00
N ALA A 109 -11.94 17.65 -12.25
CA ALA A 109 -13.33 17.87 -11.84
C ALA A 109 -14.27 18.10 -13.03
N ALA A 110 -13.82 18.86 -14.04
CA ALA A 110 -14.60 19.09 -15.26
C ALA A 110 -14.86 17.78 -16.02
N LEU A 111 -13.86 16.91 -16.14
CA LEU A 111 -14.01 15.62 -16.83
C LEU A 111 -15.03 14.70 -16.14
N VAL A 112 -15.01 14.63 -14.81
CA VAL A 112 -15.98 13.84 -14.03
C VAL A 112 -17.40 14.40 -14.16
N ALA A 113 -17.56 15.73 -14.27
CA ALA A 113 -18.86 16.36 -14.45
C ALA A 113 -19.47 16.11 -15.85
N GLU A 114 -18.63 16.00 -16.88
CA GLU A 114 -19.07 15.67 -18.24
C GLU A 114 -19.47 14.19 -18.37
N ASP A 115 -18.75 13.28 -17.73
CA ASP A 115 -19.09 11.84 -17.70
C ASP A 115 -20.41 11.55 -16.93
N ALA A 116 -20.92 12.51 -16.16
CA ALA A 116 -22.14 12.38 -15.36
C ALA A 116 -23.41 12.88 -16.07
N LYS A 117 -23.29 13.43 -17.28
CA LYS A 117 -24.41 13.87 -18.14
C LYS A 117 -24.77 12.79 -19.16
#